data_AF-G1UXE6-F1
#
_entry.id   AF-G1UXE6-F1
#
_cell.length_a   1.000
_cell.length_b   1.000
_cell.length_c   1.000
_cell.angle_alpha   90.00
_cell.angle_beta   90.00
_cell.angle_gamma   90.00
#
_symmetry.space_group_name_H-M   'P 1'
#
loop_
_entity.id
_entity.type
_entity.pdbx_description
1 polymer ?
#
loop_
_entity_poly.entity_id
_entity_poly.type
_entity_poly.pdbx_seq_one_letter_code
_entity_poly.pdbx_strand_id
1 'polypeptide(L)'
;MNQREIHPTSPSHYTRWDIQPLDFIARNNLDFLRGNIIKYILRFDAKDGLQDLEKARTYLERLIEREKSKPDKGDNLNNMENENHGKSKGCYLHLQDARPFPRY
;
A
#
# COMPACT_ATOMS: atom_id res chain seq x y z
N MET A 1 -43.08 -31.73 20.99
CA MET A 1 -42.33 -31.43 19.76
C MET A 1 -41.64 -30.10 19.96
N ASN A 2 -40.33 -30.07 20.20
CA ASN A 2 -39.59 -28.82 20.39
C ASN A 2 -38.49 -28.79 19.33
N GLN A 3 -38.73 -28.05 18.25
CA GLN A 3 -37.77 -27.88 17.16
C GLN A 3 -36.65 -26.97 17.67
N ARG A 4 -35.43 -27.49 17.79
CA ARG A 4 -34.25 -26.66 18.05
C ARG A 4 -33.91 -25.93 16.76
N GLU A 5 -34.05 -24.61 16.76
CA GLU A 5 -33.57 -23.75 15.67
C GLU A 5 -32.06 -23.92 15.53
N ILE A 6 -31.62 -24.51 14.43
CA ILE A 6 -30.22 -24.50 14.04
C ILE A 6 -30.04 -23.19 13.26
N HIS A 7 -29.33 -22.22 13.81
CA HIS A 7 -28.90 -21.00 13.11
C HIS A 7 -27.50 -21.23 12.51
N PRO A 8 -27.33 -21.69 11.26
CA PRO A 8 -26.03 -21.78 10.63
C PRO A 8 -25.65 -20.43 9.99
N THR A 9 -25.53 -19.38 10.78
CA THR A 9 -25.09 -18.05 10.32
C THR A 9 -23.67 -17.74 10.78
N SER A 10 -22.77 -18.71 10.61
CA SER A 10 -21.34 -18.47 10.63
C SER A 10 -20.72 -19.21 9.46
N PRO A 11 -20.77 -18.63 8.24
CA PRO A 11 -20.05 -19.23 7.12
C PRO A 11 -18.58 -19.26 7.54
N SER A 12 -18.02 -20.47 7.68
CA SER A 12 -16.60 -20.76 7.89
C SER A 12 -15.75 -19.73 7.16
N HIS A 13 -15.28 -18.72 7.90
CA HIS A 13 -14.75 -17.49 7.34
C HIS A 13 -13.42 -17.80 6.65
N TYR A 14 -13.34 -17.59 5.34
CA TYR A 14 -12.18 -17.90 4.50
C TYR A 14 -10.85 -17.43 5.14
N THR A 15 -10.10 -18.36 5.74
CA THR A 15 -8.81 -18.15 6.43
C THR A 15 -7.64 -18.06 5.45
N ARG A 16 -7.81 -17.35 4.34
CA ARG A 16 -6.75 -17.24 3.33
C ARG A 16 -5.63 -16.30 3.78
N TRP A 17 -6.00 -15.25 4.49
CA TRP A 17 -5.11 -14.18 4.91
C TRP A 17 -5.34 -13.91 6.40
N ASP A 18 -4.27 -13.59 7.13
CA ASP A 18 -4.33 -13.20 8.54
C ASP A 18 -5.21 -11.96 8.76
N ILE A 19 -5.31 -11.10 7.74
CA ILE A 19 -6.17 -9.93 7.71
C ILE A 19 -7.03 -9.99 6.44
N GLN A 20 -8.35 -9.93 6.60
CA GLN A 20 -9.25 -9.85 5.46
C GLN A 20 -9.03 -8.52 4.71
N PRO A 21 -9.13 -8.51 3.36
CA PRO A 21 -8.95 -7.27 2.59
C PRO A 21 -9.84 -6.13 3.09
N LEU A 22 -11.08 -6.41 3.48
CA LEU A 22 -12.00 -5.41 4.04
C LEU A 22 -11.48 -4.83 5.36
N ASP A 23 -10.99 -5.68 6.26
CA ASP A 23 -10.43 -5.26 7.55
C ASP A 23 -9.15 -4.44 7.35
N PHE A 24 -8.30 -4.80 6.38
CA PHE A 24 -7.11 -4.03 6.03
C PHE A 24 -7.49 -2.62 5.57
N ILE A 25 -8.50 -2.50 4.71
CA ILE A 25 -9.01 -1.22 4.20
C ILE A 25 -9.58 -0.37 5.33
N ALA A 26 -10.38 -0.98 6.19
CA ALA A 26 -11.02 -0.30 7.33
C ALA A 26 -9.99 0.16 8.37
N ARG A 27 -9.00 -0.67 8.72
CA ARG A 27 -7.97 -0.31 9.71
C ARG A 27 -7.02 0.79 9.22
N ASN A 28 -6.75 0.84 7.92
CA ASN A 28 -5.84 1.83 7.33
C ASN A 28 -6.57 3.06 6.77
N ASN A 29 -7.89 3.19 7.00
CA ASN A 29 -8.74 4.26 6.48
C ASN A 29 -8.51 4.54 4.98
N LEU A 30 -8.42 3.48 4.18
CA LEU A 30 -8.12 3.64 2.76
C LEU A 30 -9.34 4.18 2.00
N ASP A 31 -9.07 5.11 1.09
CA ASP A 31 -10.06 5.61 0.14
C ASP A 31 -10.69 4.47 -0.66
N PHE A 32 -11.96 4.65 -1.03
CA PHE A 32 -12.74 3.66 -1.78
C PHE A 32 -12.02 3.10 -3.02
N LEU A 33 -11.31 3.95 -3.76
CA LEU A 33 -10.52 3.53 -4.92
C LEU A 33 -9.38 2.60 -4.50
N ARG A 34 -8.57 3.00 -3.52
CA ARG A 34 -7.42 2.23 -3.02
C ARG A 34 -7.86 0.89 -2.44
N GLY A 35 -8.96 0.90 -1.69
CA GLY A 35 -9.50 -0.33 -1.13
C GLY A 35 -9.98 -1.32 -2.19
N ASN A 36 -10.68 -0.84 -3.23
CA ASN A 36 -11.10 -1.74 -4.32
C ASN A 36 -9.90 -2.31 -5.08
N ILE A 37 -8.85 -1.52 -5.33
CA ILE A 37 -7.61 -2.01 -5.97
C ILE A 37 -7.03 -3.18 -5.16
N ILE A 38 -6.82 -3.00 -3.85
CA ILE A 38 -6.26 -4.05 -2.98
C ILE A 38 -7.19 -5.27 -2.92
N LYS A 39 -8.50 -5.06 -2.80
CA LYS A 39 -9.49 -6.14 -2.76
C LYS A 39 -9.38 -7.05 -3.99
N TYR A 40 -9.25 -6.47 -5.19
CA TYR A 40 -9.17 -7.24 -6.42
C TYR A 40 -7.79 -7.89 -6.63
N ILE A 41 -6.71 -7.20 -6.26
CA ILE A 41 -5.34 -7.77 -6.29
C ILE A 41 -5.19 -8.94 -5.31
N LEU A 42 -5.91 -8.97 -4.19
CA LEU A 42 -5.84 -10.10 -3.25
C LEU A 42 -6.78 -11.26 -3.61
N ARG A 43 -7.67 -11.08 -4.59
CA ARG A 43 -8.73 -12.03 -4.93
C ARG A 43 -8.54 -12.69 -6.31
N PHE A 44 -7.76 -12.09 -7.21
CA PHE A 44 -7.69 -12.54 -8.61
C PHE A 44 -7.32 -14.03 -8.72
N ASP A 45 -6.36 -14.50 -7.95
CA ASP A 45 -5.89 -15.88 -7.98
C ASP A 45 -6.85 -16.89 -7.34
N ALA A 46 -7.82 -16.44 -6.54
CA ALA A 46 -8.79 -17.32 -5.87
C ALA A 46 -10.20 -17.31 -6.48
N LYS A 47 -10.55 -16.31 -7.30
CA LYS A 47 -11.94 -16.12 -7.77
C LYS A 47 -12.07 -15.87 -9.27
N ASP A 48 -11.89 -14.63 -9.70
CA ASP A 48 -12.29 -14.19 -11.05
C ASP A 48 -11.08 -13.99 -11.98
N GLY A 49 -9.85 -14.29 -11.52
CA GLY A 49 -8.64 -14.27 -12.34
C GLY A 49 -8.40 -12.90 -12.97
N LEU A 50 -8.20 -12.93 -14.29
CA LEU A 50 -7.94 -11.75 -15.11
C LEU A 50 -8.99 -10.65 -14.94
N GLN A 51 -10.27 -11.00 -14.74
CA GLN A 51 -11.33 -10.00 -14.59
C GLN A 51 -11.16 -9.13 -13.34
N ASP A 52 -10.61 -9.70 -12.25
CA ASP A 52 -10.30 -8.92 -11.05
C ASP A 52 -9.12 -7.98 -11.32
N LEU A 53 -8.12 -8.41 -12.09
CA LEU A 53 -7.01 -7.53 -12.51
C LEU A 53 -7.50 -6.37 -13.40
N GLU A 54 -8.42 -6.63 -14.32
CA GLU A 54 -9.02 -5.58 -15.16
C GLU A 54 -9.83 -4.56 -14.34
N LYS A 55 -10.58 -5.04 -13.33
CA LYS A 55 -11.25 -4.15 -12.37
C LYS A 55 -10.23 -3.33 -11.60
N ALA A 56 -9.17 -3.94 -11.06
CA ALA A 56 -8.11 -3.24 -10.34
C ALA A 56 -7.46 -2.16 -11.22
N ARG A 57 -7.17 -2.47 -12.49
CA ARG A 57 -6.65 -1.52 -13.49
C ARG A 57 -7.58 -0.33 -13.67
N THR A 58 -8.88 -0.56 -13.83
CA THR A 58 -9.88 0.52 -13.98
C THR A 58 -9.90 1.45 -12.76
N TYR A 59 -9.87 0.91 -11.55
CA TYR A 59 -9.82 1.74 -10.34
C TYR A 59 -8.50 2.49 -10.20
N LEU A 60 -7.40 1.89 -10.61
CA LEU A 60 -6.08 2.53 -10.64
C LEU A 60 -6.03 3.69 -11.64
N GLU A 61 -6.60 3.51 -12.83
CA GLU A 61 -6.70 4.58 -13.84
C GLU A 61 -7.50 5.79 -13.31
N ARG A 62 -8.65 5.53 -12.66
CA ARG A 62 -9.44 6.58 -12.01
C ARG A 62 -8.68 7.28 -10.88
N LEU A 63 -7.86 6.54 -10.13
CA LEU A 63 -7.02 7.12 -9.08
C LEU A 63 -5.94 8.02 -9.69
N ILE A 64 -5.30 7.60 -10.77
CA ILE A 64 -4.31 8.40 -11.51
C ILE A 64 -4.95 9.69 -12.06
N GLU A 65 -6.14 9.60 -12.65
CA GLU A 65 -6.89 10.76 -13.15
C GLU A 65 -7.23 11.75 -12.02
N ARG A 66 -7.64 11.24 -10.86
CA ARG A 66 -7.89 12.06 -9.66
C ARG A 66 -6.62 12.75 -9.15
N GLU A 67 -5.47 12.10 -9.19
CA GLU A 67 -4.22 12.74 -8.77
C GLU A 67 -3.73 13.77 -9.80
N LYS A 68 -3.87 13.49 -11.11
CA LYS A 68 -3.53 14.44 -12.19
C LYS A 68 -4.38 15.71 -12.19
N SER A 69 -5.64 15.62 -11.75
CA SER A 69 -6.55 16.76 -11.69
C SER A 69 -6.34 17.64 -10.45
N LYS A 70 -5.52 17.20 -9.48
CA LYS A 70 -5.13 18.08 -8.38
C LYS A 70 -4.17 19.13 -8.94
N PRO A 71 -4.42 20.43 -8.70
CA PRO A 71 -3.41 21.44 -8.98
C PRO A 71 -2.17 21.07 -8.17
N ASP A 72 -1.03 21.05 -8.84
CA ASP A 72 0.28 20.76 -8.28
C ASP A 72 0.38 21.34 -6.86
N LYS A 73 0.51 20.47 -5.85
CA LYS A 73 1.08 20.92 -4.59
C LYS A 73 2.54 21.16 -4.91
N GLY A 74 2.84 22.38 -5.37
CA GLY A 74 4.17 22.78 -5.76
C GLY A 74 5.17 22.36 -4.69
N ASP A 75 6.00 21.38 -5.03
CA ASP A 75 7.22 21.08 -4.33
C ASP A 75 8.15 22.29 -4.51
N ASN A 76 8.00 23.28 -3.64
CA ASN A 76 8.96 24.37 -3.51
C ASN A 76 10.16 23.84 -2.72
N LEU A 77 10.92 22.92 -3.32
CA LEU A 77 12.32 22.70 -2.93
C LEU A 77 13.11 23.88 -3.49
N ASN A 78 13.37 24.86 -2.63
CA ASN A 78 14.38 25.88 -2.89
C ASN A 78 15.72 25.19 -3.18
N ASN A 79 16.13 25.18 -4.44
CA ASN A 79 17.51 24.98 -4.84
C ASN A 79 18.28 26.28 -4.56
N MET A 80 18.65 26.50 -3.31
CA MET A 80 19.92 27.14 -2.90
C MET A 80 20.64 25.99 -2.21
N GLU A 81 21.71 25.39 -2.73
CA GLU A 81 23.04 25.98 -2.86
C GLU A 81 23.75 25.47 -4.13
N ASN A 82 23.90 26.37 -5.10
CA ASN A 82 24.97 26.38 -6.07
C ASN A 82 26.13 27.23 -5.52
N GLU A 83 27.35 26.93 -6.01
CA GLU A 83 28.67 27.48 -5.64
C GLU A 83 29.32 26.74 -4.45
N ASN A 84 30.25 25.81 -4.65
CA ASN A 84 31.62 26.15 -5.03
C ASN A 84 32.37 24.96 -5.66
N HIS A 85 32.72 25.13 -6.93
CA HIS A 85 33.75 24.34 -7.60
C HIS A 85 35.12 24.89 -7.15
N GLY A 86 35.81 24.20 -6.23
CA GLY A 86 37.07 24.72 -5.70
C GLY A 86 37.86 23.75 -4.82
N LYS A 87 38.47 22.73 -5.43
CA LYS A 87 39.77 22.10 -5.07
C LYS A 87 40.14 22.00 -3.58
N SER A 88 40.18 20.78 -3.04
CA SER A 88 41.36 20.25 -2.32
C SER A 88 41.17 18.77 -2.01
N LYS A 89 42.20 17.97 -2.28
CA LYS A 89 42.28 16.54 -2.00
C LYS A 89 42.47 16.31 -0.50
N GLY A 90 41.73 15.37 0.09
CA GLY A 90 41.91 14.94 1.48
C GLY A 90 41.44 13.49 1.68
N CYS A 91 42.40 12.58 1.50
CA CYS A 91 42.48 11.19 1.93
C CYS A 91 41.23 10.46 2.49
N TYR A 92 40.88 9.37 1.79
CA TYR A 92 40.26 8.17 2.33
C TYR A 92 40.95 7.69 3.61
N LEU A 93 40.16 7.30 4.63
CA LEU A 93 40.43 6.43 5.81
C LEU A 93 39.49 6.89 6.95
N HIS A 94 38.63 6.12 7.64
CA HIS A 94 38.66 4.74 8.11
C HIS A 94 37.27 4.11 8.12
N LEU A 95 37.19 2.89 7.61
CA LEU A 95 36.13 1.92 7.86
C LEU A 95 36.53 1.14 9.13
N GLN A 96 35.83 1.35 10.26
CA GLN A 96 35.62 0.36 11.34
C GLN A 96 34.86 1.00 12.51
N ASP A 97 33.83 0.28 12.98
CA ASP A 97 33.23 0.33 14.32
C ASP A 97 32.14 1.37 14.65
N ALA A 98 30.86 1.00 14.44
CA ALA A 98 29.77 1.25 15.40
C ALA A 98 28.46 0.49 15.08
N ARG A 99 28.39 -0.74 15.60
CA ARG A 99 27.26 -1.52 16.18
C ARG A 99 25.83 -1.45 15.57
N PRO A 100 25.15 -2.62 15.38
CA PRO A 100 23.76 -2.68 14.92
C PRO A 100 22.75 -2.27 16.02
N PHE A 101 21.73 -1.50 15.64
CA PHE A 101 20.61 -1.14 16.51
C PHE A 101 19.71 -2.36 16.82
N PRO A 102 19.28 -2.57 18.07
CA PRO A 102 18.37 -3.64 18.44
C PRO A 102 16.94 -3.36 17.96
N ARG A 103 16.30 -4.40 17.39
CA ARG A 103 14.87 -4.40 17.09
C ARG A 103 14.10 -4.82 18.35
N TYR A 104 13.12 -4.02 18.75
CA TYR A 104 12.04 -4.47 19.64
C TYR A 104 11.04 -5.32 18.86
#